data_AF-A0A812MD19-F1
#
_entry.id   AF-A0A812MD19-F1
#
_cell.length_a   1.000
_cell.length_b   1.000
_cell.length_c   1.000
_cell.angle_alpha   90.00
_cell.angle_beta   90.00
_cell.angle_gamma   90.00
#
_symmetry.space_group_name_H-M   'P 1'
#
loop_
_entity.id
_entity.type
_entity.pdbx_description
1 polymer ?
#
loop_
_entity_poly.entity_id
_entity_poly.type
_entity_poly.pdbx_seq_one_letter_code
_entity_poly.pdbx_strand_id
1 'polypeptide(L)'
;MGPIWEVVGGLQRGGLLVRIGKDTSSEPLADRLQTGAFVRQLEKDGDRLCYELLFGQGPQTGWISCASQGKPLLAARSDLWEVVGGGEKGGLLVRRGRDLTSEALEERLATGSWVKELEPPKDGRLHFARLAGSGPEEGYVSLQVGGKELLKKAASHQAAIPAAPSSAPSAPSSRKLRIFALAGSITCKELLKFQCGQLAALLGKDAVEWTYAEGTVFHPWELSEQLSDFERTVAGKRQQLISWYEDIYHCKQDEMFFRKTYLLCLRLGPVVGS
;
A
#
# COMPACT_ATOMS: atom_id res chain seq x y z
N MET A 1 2.27 2.08 -15.77
CA MET A 1 2.21 3.48 -15.30
C MET A 1 1.34 3.50 -14.07
N GLY A 2 1.83 4.07 -12.97
CA GLY A 2 1.02 4.21 -11.76
C GLY A 2 -0.12 5.23 -11.94
N PRO A 3 -1.09 5.25 -11.02
CA PRO A 3 -2.17 6.23 -11.05
C PRO A 3 -1.68 7.67 -10.95
N ILE A 4 -2.51 8.60 -11.46
CA ILE A 4 -2.25 10.04 -11.34
C ILE A 4 -3.16 10.64 -10.28
N TRP A 5 -2.59 11.55 -9.50
CA TRP A 5 -3.24 12.22 -8.39
C TRP A 5 -3.14 13.73 -8.57
N GLU A 6 -4.23 14.44 -8.32
CA GLU A 6 -4.24 15.90 -8.16
C GLU A 6 -4.12 16.25 -6.68
N VAL A 7 -3.29 17.24 -6.36
CA VAL A 7 -3.20 17.81 -5.02
C VAL A 7 -4.39 18.75 -4.79
N VAL A 8 -5.37 18.30 -4.00
CA VAL A 8 -6.58 19.09 -3.69
C VAL A 8 -6.52 19.75 -2.30
N GLY A 9 -5.57 19.33 -1.47
CA GLY A 9 -5.38 19.84 -0.11
C GLY A 9 -4.14 20.73 0.07
N GLY A 10 -3.95 21.24 1.29
CA GLY A 10 -2.74 21.97 1.69
C GLY A 10 -2.72 23.47 1.42
N LEU A 11 -3.75 24.04 0.78
CA LEU A 11 -3.77 25.46 0.39
C LEU A 11 -3.47 26.42 1.56
N GLN A 12 -4.08 26.19 2.73
CA GLN A 12 -3.85 27.01 3.94
C GLN A 12 -2.41 27.00 4.46
N ARG A 13 -1.59 26.02 4.04
CA ARG A 13 -0.19 25.86 4.44
C ARG A 13 0.77 26.03 3.25
N GLY A 14 0.30 26.60 2.15
CA GLY A 14 1.09 26.79 0.93
C GLY A 14 1.44 25.49 0.19
N GLY A 15 0.67 24.43 0.38
CA GLY A 15 0.89 23.11 -0.24
C GLY A 15 1.20 21.99 0.77
N LEU A 16 1.48 20.81 0.22
CA LEU A 16 1.80 19.60 0.98
C LEU A 16 3.29 19.56 1.34
N LEU A 17 3.56 19.15 2.58
CA LEU A 17 4.92 18.88 3.04
C LEU A 17 5.44 17.62 2.36
N VAL A 18 6.48 17.78 1.56
CA VAL A 18 7.18 16.66 0.90
C VAL A 18 8.34 16.23 1.79
N ARG A 19 8.52 14.93 1.95
CA ARG A 19 9.64 14.35 2.70
C ARG A 19 10.52 13.49 1.82
N ILE A 20 11.80 13.39 2.15
CA ILE A 20 12.76 12.53 1.44
C ILE A 20 12.41 11.05 1.65
N GLY A 21 11.95 10.70 2.85
CA GLY A 21 11.61 9.34 3.24
C GLY A 21 10.12 9.09 3.44
N LYS A 22 9.79 7.81 3.46
CA LYS A 22 8.45 7.30 3.72
C LYS A 22 7.94 7.70 5.11
N ASP A 23 8.81 7.61 6.12
CA ASP A 23 8.46 7.89 7.52
C ASP A 23 8.09 9.36 7.75
N THR A 24 7.17 9.59 8.70
CA THR A 24 6.74 10.94 9.10
C THR A 24 7.81 11.72 9.86
N SER A 25 8.84 11.04 10.37
CA SER A 25 10.02 11.63 11.02
C SER A 25 11.14 11.98 10.03
N SER A 26 11.07 11.53 8.78
CA SER A 26 12.11 11.79 7.78
C SER A 26 12.23 13.28 7.43
N GLU A 27 13.40 13.70 6.99
CA GLU A 27 13.69 15.10 6.70
C GLU A 27 12.71 15.68 5.65
N PRO A 28 12.07 16.84 5.93
CA PRO A 28 11.25 17.52 4.95
C PRO A 28 12.12 18.22 3.91
N LEU A 29 11.67 18.22 2.65
CA LEU A 29 12.27 19.06 1.62
C LEU A 29 11.96 20.54 1.87
N ALA A 30 12.83 21.42 1.37
CA ALA A 30 12.68 22.87 1.50
C ALA A 30 11.37 23.37 0.83
N ASP A 31 11.05 22.82 -0.34
CA ASP A 31 9.88 23.19 -1.11
C ASP A 31 8.67 22.30 -0.82
N ARG A 32 7.48 22.88 -0.90
CA ARG A 32 6.19 22.19 -0.76
C ARG A 32 5.60 21.88 -2.13
N LEU A 33 4.84 20.79 -2.20
CA LEU A 33 4.07 20.44 -3.38
C LEU A 33 2.75 21.24 -3.38
N GLN A 34 2.58 22.16 -4.31
CA GLN A 34 1.45 23.09 -4.31
C GLN A 34 0.11 22.41 -4.65
N THR A 35 -0.98 23.00 -4.16
CA THR A 35 -2.36 22.62 -4.53
C THR A 35 -2.58 22.86 -6.02
N GLY A 36 -3.23 21.91 -6.71
CA GLY A 36 -3.39 21.89 -8.16
C GLY A 36 -2.24 21.20 -8.90
N ALA A 37 -1.17 20.78 -8.21
CA ALA A 37 -0.13 19.96 -8.83
C ALA A 37 -0.65 18.56 -9.14
N PHE A 38 -0.14 17.97 -10.22
CA PHE A 38 -0.47 16.61 -10.63
C PHE A 38 0.76 15.74 -10.55
N VAL A 39 0.59 14.59 -9.90
CA VAL A 39 1.68 13.68 -9.59
C VAL A 39 1.35 12.26 -10.00
N ARG A 40 2.35 11.55 -10.51
CA ARG A 40 2.26 10.12 -10.78
C ARG A 40 2.68 9.35 -9.53
N GLN A 41 1.89 8.38 -9.15
CA GLN A 41 2.24 7.45 -8.07
C GLN A 41 3.37 6.52 -8.52
N LEU A 42 4.46 6.51 -7.74
CA LEU A 42 5.55 5.54 -7.87
C LEU A 42 5.33 4.38 -6.90
N GLU A 43 5.01 4.69 -5.64
CA GLU A 43 4.79 3.73 -4.56
C GLU A 43 3.72 4.26 -3.61
N LYS A 44 2.93 3.38 -2.99
CA LYS A 44 1.97 3.74 -1.95
C LYS A 44 2.10 2.76 -0.78
N ASP A 45 2.22 3.30 0.41
CA ASP A 45 2.17 2.52 1.65
C ASP A 45 1.25 3.17 2.67
N GLY A 46 0.13 2.51 2.95
CA GLY A 46 -0.95 3.07 3.77
C GLY A 46 -1.35 4.47 3.30
N ASP A 47 -1.16 5.46 4.18
CA ASP A 47 -1.47 6.87 3.94
C ASP A 47 -0.30 7.68 3.35
N ARG A 48 0.78 7.02 2.92
CA ARG A 48 1.96 7.66 2.33
C ARG A 48 2.06 7.33 0.85
N LEU A 49 2.36 8.35 0.04
CA LEU A 49 2.51 8.24 -1.41
C LEU A 49 3.88 8.75 -1.82
N CYS A 50 4.69 7.87 -2.43
CA CYS A 50 5.87 8.26 -3.18
C CYS A 50 5.43 8.67 -4.58
N TYR A 51 5.89 9.84 -5.03
CA TYR A 51 5.40 10.42 -6.27
C TYR A 51 6.51 10.95 -7.18
N GLU A 52 6.16 11.12 -8.45
CA GLU A 52 6.88 11.89 -9.46
C GLU A 52 5.97 13.05 -9.92
N LEU A 53 6.48 14.29 -9.90
CA LEU A 53 5.76 15.46 -10.35
C LEU A 53 5.60 15.41 -11.87
N LEU A 54 4.36 15.50 -12.36
CA LEU A 54 4.10 15.61 -13.79
C LEU A 54 4.02 17.08 -14.20
N PHE A 55 3.24 17.87 -13.47
CA PHE A 55 3.13 19.30 -13.69
C PHE A 55 2.58 20.03 -12.45
N GLY A 56 2.85 21.32 -12.37
CA GLY A 56 2.60 22.15 -11.19
C GLY A 56 3.91 22.64 -10.57
N GLN A 57 3.84 23.12 -9.33
CA GLN A 57 5.01 23.63 -8.60
C GLN A 57 5.30 22.75 -7.38
N GLY A 58 6.58 22.46 -7.16
CA GLY A 58 7.08 21.71 -6.01
C GLY A 58 8.24 20.79 -6.38
N PRO A 59 8.70 19.96 -5.43
CA PRO A 59 9.74 18.97 -5.67
C PRO A 59 9.36 17.95 -6.73
N GLN A 60 10.34 17.54 -7.56
CA GLN A 60 10.14 16.57 -8.63
C GLN A 60 9.76 15.18 -8.13
N THR A 61 10.26 14.78 -6.97
CA THR A 61 9.92 13.51 -6.32
C THR A 61 9.85 13.68 -4.81
N GLY A 62 9.22 12.71 -4.15
CA GLY A 62 9.25 12.59 -2.70
C GLY A 62 8.03 11.90 -2.13
N TRP A 63 7.91 11.95 -0.80
CA TRP A 63 6.84 11.29 -0.05
C TRP A 63 5.87 12.31 0.57
N ILE A 64 4.58 12.14 0.29
CA ILE A 64 3.49 12.97 0.81
C ILE A 64 2.45 12.11 1.54
N SER A 65 1.64 12.74 2.40
CA SER A 65 0.49 12.07 3.01
C SER A 65 -0.73 12.17 2.09
N CYS A 66 -1.47 11.07 1.95
CA CYS A 66 -2.71 11.00 1.18
C CYS A 66 -3.88 11.73 1.87
N ALA A 67 -3.87 11.80 3.20
CA ALA A 67 -4.89 12.44 4.01
C ALA A 67 -4.28 13.12 5.25
N SER A 68 -5.04 14.06 5.84
CA SER A 68 -4.71 14.70 7.12
C SER A 68 -5.99 14.96 7.90
N GLN A 69 -6.06 14.48 9.14
CA GLN A 69 -7.26 14.60 9.99
C GLN A 69 -8.53 14.09 9.29
N GLY A 70 -8.42 12.95 8.59
CA GLY A 70 -9.52 12.35 7.83
C GLY A 70 -9.92 13.08 6.54
N LYS A 71 -9.33 14.25 6.24
CA LYS A 71 -9.58 14.97 4.98
C LYS A 71 -8.61 14.50 3.90
N PRO A 72 -9.09 14.12 2.70
CA PRO A 72 -8.21 13.73 1.60
C PRO A 72 -7.40 14.94 1.12
N LEU A 73 -6.11 14.74 0.90
CA LEU A 73 -5.19 15.74 0.35
C LEU A 73 -4.95 15.54 -1.15
N LEU A 74 -5.25 14.34 -1.64
CA LEU A 74 -5.07 13.91 -3.02
C LEU A 74 -6.38 13.38 -3.59
N ALA A 75 -6.67 13.71 -4.85
CA ALA A 75 -7.78 13.16 -5.61
C ALA A 75 -7.24 12.33 -6.78
N ALA A 76 -7.60 11.05 -6.85
CA ALA A 76 -7.24 10.22 -7.99
C ALA A 76 -7.94 10.74 -9.25
N ARG A 77 -7.21 10.80 -10.37
CA ARG A 77 -7.71 11.30 -11.65
C ARG A 77 -7.70 10.22 -12.70
N SER A 78 -8.87 9.97 -13.29
CA SER A 78 -9.07 9.05 -14.42
C SER A 78 -9.45 9.76 -15.71
N ASP A 79 -9.57 11.08 -15.66
CA ASP A 79 -9.93 12.00 -16.74
C ASP A 79 -8.68 12.59 -17.43
N LEU A 80 -7.49 12.05 -17.17
CA LEU A 80 -6.24 12.55 -17.71
C LEU A 80 -5.73 11.66 -18.84
N TRP A 81 -5.16 12.31 -19.85
CA TRP A 81 -4.63 11.66 -21.04
C TRP A 81 -3.26 12.23 -21.39
N GLU A 82 -2.35 11.35 -21.80
CA GLU A 82 -1.03 11.69 -22.31
C GLU A 82 -1.01 11.58 -23.83
N VAL A 83 -0.48 12.58 -24.51
CA VAL A 83 -0.30 12.55 -25.96
C VAL A 83 0.94 11.70 -26.29
N VAL A 84 0.74 10.46 -26.72
CA VAL A 84 1.84 9.52 -27.03
C VAL A 84 2.17 9.44 -28.53
N GLY A 85 1.31 9.98 -29.39
CA GLY A 85 1.47 9.93 -30.85
C GLY A 85 1.67 11.30 -31.51
N GLY A 86 1.78 11.29 -32.84
CA GLY A 86 1.82 12.49 -33.67
C GLY A 86 3.19 13.18 -33.83
N GLY A 87 4.24 12.71 -33.16
CA GLY A 87 5.57 13.35 -33.19
C GLY A 87 6.14 13.54 -34.60
N GLU A 88 5.98 12.55 -35.48
CA GLU A 88 6.40 12.60 -36.89
C GLU A 88 5.75 13.74 -37.69
N LYS A 89 4.57 14.21 -37.25
CA LYS A 89 3.81 15.31 -37.88
C LYS A 89 3.81 16.58 -37.03
N GLY A 90 4.72 16.68 -36.05
CA GLY A 90 4.81 17.82 -35.14
C GLY A 90 3.66 17.94 -34.13
N GLY A 91 2.99 16.83 -33.80
CA GLY A 91 1.88 16.79 -32.84
C GLY A 91 0.52 16.42 -33.46
N LEU A 92 -0.52 16.43 -32.62
CA LEU A 92 -1.89 16.11 -33.00
C LEU A 92 -2.60 17.34 -33.58
N LEU A 93 -3.33 17.12 -34.68
CA LEU A 93 -4.20 18.14 -35.26
C LEU A 93 -5.40 18.35 -34.32
N VAL A 94 -5.53 19.56 -33.78
CA VAL A 94 -6.66 19.96 -32.94
C VAL A 94 -7.72 20.61 -33.81
N ARG A 95 -8.98 20.27 -33.56
CA ARG A 95 -10.12 20.86 -34.27
C ARG A 95 -11.04 21.60 -33.30
N ARG A 96 -11.66 22.69 -33.77
CA ARG A 96 -12.62 23.49 -32.97
C ARG A 96 -13.88 22.70 -32.64
N GLY A 97 -14.33 21.83 -33.56
CA GLY A 97 -15.51 21.01 -33.41
C GLY A 97 -15.22 19.51 -33.40
N ARG A 98 -16.23 18.74 -32.98
CA ARG A 98 -16.19 17.27 -32.96
C ARG A 98 -16.20 16.65 -34.35
N ASP A 99 -16.72 17.33 -35.36
CA ASP A 99 -16.77 16.80 -36.73
C ASP A 99 -15.40 16.77 -37.39
N LEU A 100 -15.18 15.81 -38.30
CA LEU A 100 -13.92 15.72 -39.06
C LEU A 100 -13.77 16.84 -40.09
N THR A 101 -14.87 17.51 -40.42
CA THR A 101 -14.94 18.65 -41.34
C THR A 101 -14.83 19.99 -40.63
N SER A 102 -14.85 20.03 -39.30
CA SER A 102 -14.75 21.29 -38.56
C SER A 102 -13.39 21.95 -38.75
N GLU A 103 -13.34 23.27 -38.60
CA GLU A 103 -12.12 24.07 -38.63
C GLU A 103 -11.00 23.43 -37.78
N ALA A 104 -9.84 23.25 -38.40
CA ALA A 104 -8.63 22.85 -37.70
C ALA A 104 -7.95 24.10 -37.14
N LEU A 105 -7.49 24.01 -35.89
CA LEU A 105 -6.72 25.08 -35.29
C LEU A 105 -5.32 25.13 -35.91
N GLU A 106 -4.72 26.32 -35.94
CA GLU A 106 -3.39 26.54 -36.52
C GLU A 106 -2.31 25.79 -35.73
N GLU A 107 -2.44 25.78 -34.40
CA GLU A 107 -1.50 25.09 -33.51
C GLU A 107 -1.85 23.60 -33.35
N ARG A 108 -0.80 22.78 -33.25
CA ARG A 108 -0.90 21.34 -32.96
C ARG A 108 -0.61 21.08 -31.49
N LEU A 109 -1.30 20.08 -30.94
CA LEU A 109 -1.02 19.60 -29.59
C LEU A 109 0.23 18.71 -29.61
N ALA A 110 1.31 19.16 -28.99
CA ALA A 110 2.60 18.48 -29.02
C ALA A 110 2.57 17.10 -28.35
N THR A 111 3.37 16.15 -28.83
CA THR A 111 3.60 14.86 -28.16
C THR A 111 4.23 15.07 -26.79
N GLY A 112 3.79 14.31 -25.79
CA GLY A 112 4.14 14.49 -24.37
C GLY A 112 3.27 15.49 -23.62
N SER A 113 2.35 16.20 -24.30
CA SER A 113 1.37 17.06 -23.64
C SER A 113 0.39 16.24 -22.79
N TRP A 114 -0.04 16.83 -21.68
CA TRP A 114 -1.06 16.28 -20.79
C TRP A 114 -2.36 17.05 -20.94
N VAL A 115 -3.46 16.33 -21.08
CA VAL A 115 -4.78 16.92 -21.28
C VAL A 115 -5.83 16.31 -20.36
N LYS A 116 -6.81 17.12 -19.98
CA LYS A 116 -8.00 16.75 -19.22
C LYS A 116 -9.16 16.47 -20.16
N GLU A 117 -9.84 15.36 -19.95
CA GLU A 117 -11.13 15.01 -20.58
C GLU A 117 -12.22 15.96 -20.08
N LEU A 118 -12.84 16.71 -21.00
CA LEU A 118 -13.99 17.56 -20.69
C LEU A 118 -15.31 16.81 -20.87
N GLU A 119 -15.37 15.93 -21.88
CA GLU A 119 -16.52 15.08 -22.17
C GLU A 119 -16.08 13.63 -22.42
N PRO A 120 -16.92 12.63 -22.07
CA PRO A 120 -16.67 11.24 -22.40
C PRO A 120 -16.38 11.08 -23.90
N PRO A 121 -15.28 10.39 -24.28
CA PRO A 121 -14.95 10.22 -25.68
C PRO A 121 -16.08 9.56 -26.45
N LYS A 122 -16.40 10.12 -27.62
CA LYS A 122 -17.41 9.59 -28.52
C LYS A 122 -16.85 9.55 -29.94
N ASP A 123 -17.17 8.49 -30.67
CA ASP A 123 -16.67 8.22 -32.03
C ASP A 123 -15.14 8.28 -32.16
N GLY A 124 -14.42 7.85 -31.11
CA GLY A 124 -12.95 7.86 -31.10
C GLY A 124 -12.34 9.26 -31.01
N ARG A 125 -13.10 10.27 -30.58
CA ARG A 125 -12.61 11.64 -30.39
C ARG A 125 -12.75 12.08 -28.95
N LEU A 126 -11.76 12.84 -28.49
CA LEU A 126 -11.66 13.39 -27.15
C LEU A 126 -11.79 14.92 -27.22
N HIS A 127 -12.76 15.47 -26.48
CA HIS A 127 -12.79 16.89 -26.15
C HIS A 127 -11.92 17.12 -24.93
N PHE A 128 -10.92 17.99 -25.06
CA PHE A 128 -9.89 18.14 -24.04
C PHE A 128 -9.64 19.59 -23.69
N ALA A 129 -9.15 19.81 -22.46
CA ALA A 129 -8.43 21.00 -22.04
C ALA A 129 -6.96 20.66 -21.76
N ARG A 130 -6.01 21.41 -22.31
CA ARG A 130 -4.58 21.23 -22.08
C ARG A 130 -4.23 21.60 -20.65
N LEU A 131 -3.49 20.72 -19.98
CA LEU A 131 -2.97 20.96 -18.63
C LEU A 131 -1.48 21.28 -18.65
N ALA A 132 -0.71 20.57 -19.49
CA ALA A 132 0.72 20.78 -19.64
C ALA A 132 1.19 20.45 -21.07
N GLY A 133 2.34 21.00 -21.46
CA GLY A 133 2.91 20.87 -22.81
C GLY A 133 2.56 22.06 -23.70
N SER A 134 2.65 21.89 -25.02
CA SER A 134 2.48 22.97 -26.00
C SER A 134 1.30 22.69 -26.95
N GLY A 135 0.65 23.76 -27.42
CA GLY A 135 -0.48 23.73 -28.33
C GLY A 135 -1.73 24.40 -27.77
N PRO A 136 -2.89 24.23 -28.44
CA PRO A 136 -4.15 24.86 -28.04
C PRO A 136 -4.55 24.52 -26.59
N GLU A 137 -5.19 25.47 -25.92
CA GLU A 137 -5.73 25.26 -24.57
C GLU A 137 -6.92 24.31 -24.55
N GLU A 138 -7.70 24.25 -25.64
CA GLU A 138 -8.88 23.39 -25.74
C GLU A 138 -9.08 22.93 -27.18
N GLY A 139 -9.75 21.79 -27.35
CA GLY A 139 -10.33 21.39 -28.63
C GLY A 139 -10.61 19.90 -28.74
N TYR A 140 -10.75 19.42 -29.97
CA TYR A 140 -11.04 18.03 -30.28
C TYR A 140 -9.86 17.37 -30.98
N VAL A 141 -9.48 16.18 -30.50
CA VAL A 141 -8.43 15.32 -31.08
C VAL A 141 -8.95 13.90 -31.28
N SER A 142 -8.34 13.17 -32.22
CA SER A 142 -8.63 11.75 -32.43
C SER A 142 -7.80 10.89 -31.46
N LEU A 143 -8.41 9.87 -30.85
CA LEU A 143 -7.74 8.94 -29.95
C LEU A 143 -6.76 8.01 -30.69
N GLN A 144 -7.06 7.68 -31.94
CA GLN A 144 -6.24 6.81 -32.78
C GLN A 144 -6.41 7.15 -34.26
N VAL A 145 -5.37 6.87 -35.07
CA VAL A 145 -5.42 7.01 -36.53
C VAL A 145 -4.71 5.81 -37.15
N GLY A 146 -5.40 5.07 -38.03
CA GLY A 146 -4.85 3.89 -38.69
C GLY A 146 -4.41 2.79 -37.70
N GLY A 147 -5.14 2.65 -36.59
CA GLY A 147 -4.81 1.69 -35.53
C GLY A 147 -3.66 2.10 -34.60
N LYS A 148 -2.95 3.20 -34.88
CA LYS A 148 -1.94 3.76 -33.96
C LYS A 148 -2.63 4.64 -32.92
N GLU A 149 -2.42 4.32 -31.64
CA GLU A 149 -2.90 5.11 -30.51
C GLU A 149 -2.17 6.46 -30.45
N LEU A 150 -2.93 7.55 -30.29
CA LEU A 150 -2.41 8.92 -30.24
C LEU A 150 -2.47 9.49 -28.83
N LEU A 151 -3.43 9.04 -28.02
CA LEU A 151 -3.65 9.44 -26.64
C LEU A 151 -3.77 8.21 -25.78
N LYS A 152 -3.00 8.16 -24.70
CA LYS A 152 -3.04 7.09 -23.72
C LYS A 152 -3.72 7.58 -22.45
N LYS A 153 -4.79 6.90 -22.04
CA LYS A 153 -5.49 7.24 -20.79
C LYS A 153 -4.59 6.95 -19.58
N ALA A 154 -4.54 7.87 -18.64
CA ALA A 154 -3.88 7.63 -17.36
C ALA A 154 -4.56 6.45 -16.66
N ALA A 155 -3.77 5.51 -16.14
CA ALA A 155 -4.31 4.36 -15.43
C ALA A 155 -5.14 4.85 -14.24
N SER A 156 -6.44 4.55 -14.22
CA SER A 156 -7.27 4.86 -13.07
C SER A 156 -6.85 3.95 -11.92
N HIS A 157 -6.70 4.51 -10.71
CA HIS A 157 -6.66 3.73 -9.48
C HIS A 157 -8.07 3.23 -9.13
N GLN A 158 -8.77 2.61 -10.08
CA GLN A 158 -9.73 1.62 -9.64
C GLN A 158 -8.86 0.48 -9.15
N ALA A 159 -8.73 0.40 -7.83
CA ALA A 159 -8.29 -0.81 -7.18
C ALA A 159 -9.12 -1.92 -7.82
N ALA A 160 -8.50 -2.65 -8.75
CA ALA A 160 -8.85 -4.02 -8.98
C ALA A 160 -8.61 -4.67 -7.62
N ILE A 161 -9.62 -4.62 -6.75
CA ILE A 161 -9.98 -5.79 -5.97
C ILE A 161 -9.96 -6.87 -7.04
N PRO A 162 -8.96 -7.78 -7.04
CA PRO A 162 -8.91 -8.80 -8.08
C PRO A 162 -10.28 -9.44 -8.06
N ALA A 163 -11.02 -9.33 -9.17
CA ALA A 163 -12.29 -10.01 -9.31
C ALA A 163 -11.97 -11.46 -8.97
N ALA A 164 -12.53 -11.94 -7.85
CA ALA A 164 -12.33 -13.31 -7.41
C ALA A 164 -12.56 -14.20 -8.64
N PRO A 165 -11.68 -15.18 -8.91
CA PRO A 165 -11.78 -16.00 -10.10
C PRO A 165 -13.21 -16.52 -10.23
N SER A 166 -13.89 -16.08 -11.29
CA SER A 166 -15.27 -16.43 -11.63
C SER A 166 -15.31 -17.88 -12.15
N SER A 167 -14.90 -18.81 -11.31
CA SER A 167 -15.30 -20.21 -11.40
C SER A 167 -16.19 -20.46 -10.18
N ALA A 168 -17.50 -20.35 -10.36
CA ALA A 168 -18.47 -20.69 -9.34
C ALA A 168 -18.18 -22.10 -8.81
N PRO A 169 -17.77 -22.27 -7.54
CA PRO A 169 -17.87 -23.57 -6.91
C PRO A 169 -19.36 -23.81 -6.64
N SER A 170 -19.84 -24.97 -7.04
CA SER A 170 -21.07 -25.58 -6.53
C SER A 170 -21.24 -25.28 -5.03
N ALA A 171 -22.47 -24.92 -4.64
CA ALA A 171 -22.94 -24.60 -3.29
C ALA A 171 -21.95 -24.95 -2.16
N PRO A 172 -21.54 -23.98 -1.31
CA PRO A 172 -20.57 -24.23 -0.27
C PRO A 172 -21.11 -25.31 0.67
N SER A 173 -20.53 -26.52 0.62
CA SER A 173 -20.62 -27.44 1.75
C SER A 173 -20.15 -26.65 2.96
N SER A 174 -20.91 -26.64 4.05
CA SER A 174 -20.62 -25.92 5.29
C SER A 174 -19.17 -26.15 5.75
N ARG A 175 -18.23 -25.32 5.29
CA ARG A 175 -16.83 -25.43 5.70
C ARG A 175 -16.69 -24.74 7.04
N LYS A 176 -16.14 -25.45 8.01
CA LYS A 176 -15.81 -24.87 9.31
C LYS A 176 -14.74 -23.79 9.12
N LEU A 177 -14.95 -22.63 9.71
CA LEU A 177 -13.95 -21.57 9.84
C LEU A 177 -12.78 -22.11 10.66
N ARG A 178 -11.54 -21.95 10.20
CA ARG A 178 -10.35 -22.42 10.93
C ARG A 178 -9.63 -21.24 11.56
N ILE A 179 -9.51 -21.24 12.88
CA ILE A 179 -8.82 -20.19 13.64
C ILE A 179 -7.58 -20.78 14.29
N PHE A 180 -6.42 -20.22 13.96
CA PHE A 180 -5.15 -20.52 14.59
C PHE A 180 -4.82 -19.42 15.62
N ALA A 181 -4.68 -19.81 16.89
CA ALA A 181 -4.44 -18.91 18.00
C ALA A 181 -3.06 -19.22 18.61
N LEU A 182 -2.11 -18.31 18.44
CA LEU A 182 -0.74 -18.44 18.93
C LEU A 182 -0.59 -17.66 20.24
N ALA A 183 -0.21 -18.34 21.32
CA ALA A 183 0.08 -17.70 22.60
C ALA A 183 1.43 -16.97 22.51
N GLY A 184 1.46 -15.69 22.87
CA GLY A 184 2.68 -14.88 22.92
C GLY A 184 3.55 -15.19 24.14
N SER A 185 4.72 -14.57 24.26
CA SER A 185 5.69 -14.85 25.33
C SER A 185 5.18 -14.64 26.76
N ILE A 186 4.17 -13.77 26.94
CA ILE A 186 3.55 -13.47 28.24
C ILE A 186 2.24 -14.24 28.47
N THR A 187 1.91 -15.20 27.60
CA THR A 187 0.62 -15.90 27.63
C THR A 187 0.86 -17.39 27.37
N CYS A 188 0.18 -18.28 28.09
CA CYS A 188 0.17 -19.70 27.75
C CYS A 188 -1.06 -20.07 26.93
N LYS A 189 -1.02 -21.22 26.26
CA LYS A 189 -2.16 -21.68 25.44
C LYS A 189 -3.45 -21.83 26.25
N GLU A 190 -3.37 -22.13 27.54
CA GLU A 190 -4.55 -22.33 28.40
C GLU A 190 -5.23 -21.01 28.75
N LEU A 191 -4.46 -19.94 28.97
CA LEU A 191 -5.01 -18.60 29.17
C LEU A 191 -5.66 -18.07 27.89
N LEU A 192 -5.04 -18.34 26.74
CA LEU A 192 -5.60 -18.00 25.43
C LEU A 192 -6.93 -18.74 25.16
N LYS A 193 -7.01 -20.04 25.48
CA LYS A 193 -8.27 -20.80 25.42
C LYS A 193 -9.35 -20.20 26.32
N PHE A 194 -8.99 -19.81 27.54
CA PHE A 194 -9.92 -19.18 28.48
C PHE A 194 -10.46 -17.85 27.94
N GLN A 195 -9.57 -16.98 27.46
CA GLN A 195 -9.94 -15.67 26.90
C GLN A 195 -10.79 -15.80 25.62
N CYS A 196 -10.47 -16.77 24.75
CA CYS A 196 -11.23 -17.03 23.52
C CYS A 196 -12.53 -17.82 23.76
N GLY A 197 -12.80 -18.30 24.98
CA GLY A 197 -13.95 -19.17 25.27
C GLY A 197 -15.30 -18.54 24.94
N GLN A 198 -15.49 -17.25 25.24
CA GLN A 198 -16.72 -16.53 24.91
C GLN A 198 -16.90 -16.36 23.40
N LEU A 199 -15.81 -16.07 22.68
CA LEU A 199 -15.82 -15.94 21.23
C LEU A 199 -16.09 -17.30 20.55
N ALA A 200 -15.47 -18.37 21.03
CA ALA A 200 -15.72 -19.73 20.55
C ALA A 200 -17.18 -20.17 20.77
N ALA A 201 -17.79 -19.76 21.90
CA ALA A 201 -19.20 -20.03 22.18
C ALA A 201 -20.14 -19.25 21.24
N LEU A 202 -19.85 -17.97 20.99
CA LEU A 202 -20.64 -17.12 20.08
C LEU A 202 -20.60 -17.61 18.63
N LEU A 203 -19.45 -18.08 18.17
CA LEU A 203 -19.30 -18.56 16.80
C LEU A 203 -19.90 -19.95 16.57
N GLY A 204 -20.15 -20.72 17.64
CA GLY A 204 -20.69 -22.08 17.57
C GLY A 204 -19.62 -23.15 17.33
N LYS A 205 -19.67 -24.22 18.13
CA LYS A 205 -18.68 -25.32 18.13
C LYS A 205 -18.57 -26.04 16.79
N ASP A 206 -19.64 -26.07 16.01
CA ASP A 206 -19.68 -26.77 14.73
C ASP A 206 -19.31 -25.87 13.56
N ALA A 207 -19.31 -24.55 13.73
CA ALA A 207 -18.94 -23.61 12.69
C ALA A 207 -17.44 -23.29 12.68
N VAL A 208 -16.73 -23.50 13.79
CA VAL A 208 -15.33 -23.10 13.94
C VAL A 208 -14.45 -24.22 14.49
N GLU A 209 -13.32 -24.45 13.83
CA GLU A 209 -12.24 -25.33 14.24
C GLU A 209 -11.09 -24.45 14.80
N TRP A 210 -10.79 -24.60 16.09
CA TRP A 210 -9.73 -23.86 16.76
C TRP A 210 -8.47 -24.70 16.89
N THR A 211 -7.32 -24.13 16.54
CA THR A 211 -5.99 -24.69 16.79
C THR A 211 -5.22 -23.72 17.66
N TYR A 212 -4.78 -24.18 18.84
CA TYR A 212 -3.99 -23.37 19.76
C TYR A 212 -2.54 -23.83 19.74
N ALA A 213 -1.61 -22.90 19.57
CA ALA A 213 -0.18 -23.17 19.63
C ALA A 213 0.48 -22.36 20.74
N GLU A 214 1.51 -22.94 21.33
CA GLU A 214 2.38 -22.27 22.29
C GLU A 214 3.49 -21.59 21.50
N GLY A 215 3.65 -20.27 21.64
CA GLY A 215 4.83 -19.59 21.12
C GLY A 215 6.07 -20.12 21.83
N THR A 216 7.14 -20.38 21.10
CA THR A 216 8.42 -20.71 21.71
C THR A 216 8.87 -19.54 22.57
N VAL A 217 9.17 -19.80 23.84
CA VAL A 217 9.69 -18.83 24.80
C VAL A 217 10.88 -18.10 24.16
N PHE A 218 10.65 -16.86 23.75
CA PHE A 218 11.62 -16.08 22.99
C PHE A 218 12.54 -15.35 23.96
N HIS A 219 13.63 -16.01 24.35
CA HIS A 219 14.79 -15.52 25.10
C HIS A 219 14.52 -14.83 26.47
N PRO A 220 15.44 -14.98 27.44
CA PRO A 220 15.29 -14.35 28.74
C PRO A 220 15.47 -12.84 28.60
N TRP A 221 14.37 -12.11 28.52
CA TRP A 221 14.35 -10.70 28.91
C TRP A 221 14.48 -10.69 30.43
N GLU A 222 15.50 -10.03 30.96
CA GLU A 222 15.65 -9.79 32.40
C GLU A 222 14.42 -9.02 32.90
N LEU A 223 13.42 -9.74 33.41
CA LEU A 223 12.22 -9.20 34.03
C LEU A 223 12.59 -8.63 35.40
N SER A 224 12.92 -7.35 35.43
CA SER A 224 13.14 -6.58 36.66
C SER A 224 11.90 -5.80 37.09
N GLU A 225 10.70 -6.38 37.07
CA GLU A 225 9.51 -5.69 37.60
C GLU A 225 8.62 -6.66 38.39
N GLN A 226 8.23 -6.21 39.59
CA GLN A 226 7.43 -6.97 40.54
C GLN A 226 6.00 -7.16 40.02
N LEU A 227 5.44 -8.37 40.18
CA LEU A 227 4.05 -8.69 39.85
C LEU A 227 3.05 -7.74 40.54
N SER A 228 2.05 -7.28 39.78
CA SER A 228 0.92 -6.49 40.28
C SER A 228 0.02 -7.32 41.21
N ASP A 229 -0.71 -6.64 42.10
CA ASP A 229 -1.63 -7.30 43.06
C ASP A 229 -2.75 -8.10 42.36
N PHE A 230 -3.14 -7.67 41.15
CA PHE A 230 -4.13 -8.40 40.34
C PHE A 230 -3.59 -9.76 39.89
N GLU A 231 -2.35 -9.81 39.39
CA GLU A 231 -1.71 -11.05 38.92
C GLU A 231 -1.50 -12.03 40.08
N ARG A 232 -1.13 -11.52 41.27
CA ARG A 232 -1.05 -12.32 42.50
C ARG A 232 -2.40 -12.91 42.90
N THR A 233 -3.46 -12.12 42.77
CA THR A 233 -4.83 -12.55 43.12
C THR A 233 -5.33 -13.65 42.17
N VAL A 234 -4.99 -13.59 40.90
CA VAL A 234 -5.32 -14.62 39.90
C VAL A 234 -4.49 -15.90 40.14
N ALA A 235 -3.21 -15.77 40.49
CA ALA A 235 -2.33 -16.90 40.80
C ALA A 235 -2.72 -17.63 42.11
N GLY A 236 -3.17 -16.89 43.13
CA GLY A 236 -3.47 -17.41 44.48
C GLY A 236 -4.60 -18.44 44.58
N LYS A 237 -5.42 -18.63 43.52
CA LYS A 237 -6.55 -19.59 43.53
C LYS A 237 -6.29 -20.89 42.77
N ARG A 238 -5.16 -21.03 42.06
CA ARG A 238 -4.77 -22.28 41.37
C ARG A 238 -3.27 -22.48 41.45
N GLN A 239 -2.84 -23.54 42.14
CA GLN A 239 -1.42 -23.94 42.33
C GLN A 239 -0.58 -23.97 41.04
N GLN A 240 -1.22 -24.10 39.87
CA GLN A 240 -0.52 -24.19 38.58
C GLN A 240 0.10 -22.86 38.10
N LEU A 241 -0.36 -21.70 38.58
CA LEU A 241 0.19 -20.39 38.18
C LEU A 241 1.38 -19.95 39.05
N ILE A 242 1.39 -20.33 40.33
CA ILE A 242 2.50 -20.02 41.26
C ILE A 242 3.75 -20.82 40.88
N SER A 243 3.58 -22.10 40.54
CA SER A 243 4.68 -22.95 40.05
C SER A 243 5.28 -22.46 38.72
N TRP A 244 4.63 -21.56 37.99
CA TRP A 244 5.14 -21.02 36.72
C TRP A 244 6.02 -19.79 36.91
N TYR A 245 5.81 -19.02 37.98
CA TYR A 245 6.60 -17.84 38.30
C TYR A 245 7.74 -18.13 39.29
N GLU A 246 7.59 -19.12 40.17
CA GLU A 246 8.64 -19.50 41.12
C GLU A 246 9.68 -20.48 40.52
N ASP A 247 9.38 -21.12 39.37
CA ASP A 247 10.29 -22.06 38.69
C ASP A 247 11.33 -21.35 37.79
N ILE A 248 11.74 -20.15 38.20
CA ILE A 248 12.93 -19.44 37.70
C ILE A 248 14.18 -19.87 38.49
N TYR A 249 14.03 -20.70 39.53
CA TYR A 249 15.11 -21.13 40.42
C TYR A 249 16.11 -22.15 39.85
N HIS A 250 15.96 -22.62 38.61
CA HIS A 250 17.00 -23.45 37.97
C HIS A 250 18.05 -22.67 37.16
N CYS A 251 17.97 -21.34 37.06
CA CYS A 251 18.96 -20.52 36.33
C CYS A 251 20.28 -20.25 37.10
N LYS A 252 20.66 -21.10 38.07
CA LYS A 252 21.95 -21.02 38.80
C LYS A 252 22.80 -22.30 38.78
N GLN A 253 22.46 -23.32 38.00
CA GLN A 253 23.30 -24.53 37.87
C GLN A 253 23.93 -24.77 36.49
N ASP A 254 23.64 -23.96 35.47
CA ASP A 254 24.18 -24.17 34.12
C ASP A 254 25.32 -23.22 33.71
N GLU A 255 26.16 -22.81 34.66
CA GLU A 255 27.47 -22.21 34.32
C GLU A 255 28.53 -23.25 33.88
N MET A 256 28.27 -24.56 34.03
CA MET A 256 29.25 -25.60 33.65
C MET A 256 29.07 -26.21 32.25
N PHE A 257 27.93 -26.04 31.57
CA PHE A 257 27.70 -26.71 30.28
C PHE A 257 28.07 -25.90 29.04
N PHE A 258 28.30 -24.58 29.17
CA PHE A 258 28.53 -23.70 28.02
C PHE A 258 29.97 -23.67 27.47
N ARG A 259 30.90 -24.48 28.02
CA ARG A 259 32.30 -24.51 27.57
C ARG A 259 32.70 -25.68 26.65
N LYS A 260 31.78 -26.56 26.23
CA LYS A 260 32.17 -27.77 25.46
C LYS A 260 31.56 -27.99 24.08
N THR A 261 30.74 -27.09 23.56
CA THR A 261 30.05 -27.32 22.27
C THR A 261 30.36 -26.27 21.20
N TYR A 262 31.63 -25.89 21.08
CA TYR A 262 32.16 -25.22 19.89
C TYR A 262 33.42 -25.96 19.42
N LEU A 263 33.28 -27.24 19.09
CA LEU A 263 34.33 -28.00 18.43
C LEU A 263 33.78 -29.20 17.65
N LEU A 264 32.81 -28.96 16.74
CA LEU A 264 32.57 -29.87 15.62
C LEU A 264 31.71 -29.20 14.55
N CYS A 265 32.00 -29.53 13.29
CA CYS A 265 31.28 -29.16 12.06
C CYS A 265 31.71 -27.88 11.33
N LEU A 266 32.94 -27.90 10.79
CA LEU A 266 33.19 -27.48 9.40
C LEU A 266 34.26 -28.40 8.78
N ARG A 267 33.83 -29.41 8.01
CA ARG A 267 34.68 -30.11 7.05
C ARG A 267 33.85 -30.37 5.78
N LEU A 268 33.94 -29.44 4.84
CA LEU A 268 33.53 -29.64 3.45
C LEU A 268 34.71 -30.32 2.73
N GLY A 269 34.49 -31.49 2.16
CA GLY A 269 35.42 -32.17 1.25
C GLY A 269 34.92 -32.08 -0.20
N PRO A 270 35.81 -31.97 -1.21
CA PRO A 270 35.42 -31.83 -2.60
C PRO A 270 35.08 -33.19 -3.25
N VAL A 271 34.11 -33.17 -4.16
CA VAL A 271 33.80 -34.25 -5.09
C VAL A 271 34.81 -34.19 -6.25
N VAL A 272 35.59 -35.25 -6.44
CA VAL A 272 36.41 -35.46 -7.64
C VAL A 272 35.78 -36.58 -8.45
N GLY A 273 35.42 -36.26 -9.68
CA GLY A 273 34.93 -37.22 -10.67
C GLY A 273 36.07 -37.93 -11.39
N SER A 274 35.81 -39.17 -11.76
CA SER A 274 36.45 -39.92 -12.84
C SER A 274 35.40 -40.87 -13.41
#